data_AF-A0A1G3KNK2-F1
#
_entry.id   AF-A0A1G3KNK2-F1
#
_cell.length_a   1.000
_cell.length_b   1.000
_cell.length_c   1.000
_cell.angle_alpha   90.00
_cell.angle_beta   90.00
_cell.angle_gamma   90.00
#
_symmetry.space_group_name_H-M   'P 1'
#
loop_
_entity.id
_entity.type
_entity.pdbx_description
1 polymer ?
#
loop_
_entity_poly.entity_id
_entity_poly.type
_entity_poly.pdbx_seq_one_letter_code
_entity_poly.pdbx_strand_id
1 'polypeptide(L)'
;MASMTMTSAPPPASAVEANRRGIAALQAGDNDAAARHFGEAITADPHSGALYRNLASAWRALGDDGQELAALDAALAIDRRDLMAWIRKGERHEARDEKGAALAAWSAALALGAQLDPVPPPLAPLLAHGRDFVAGATDTMFAAASGAFDDMRGNLTETEARRGEAFIASALGRRRIYRNECAGVHYPFLPADEFFDRGHFPWFAEIEAQTPSIRAELQALLDDPGEALRPYVRMEAGSPETIWSGLDNRLDWGACFLWEYGEPNQPVLDRCPSTAAALAAVPGARIPGRSPSAFFSMLKPHTRIPPHTGVTNTRAIVHLPLIVPPGCGFRVGGETRSWEEGTAFAFDDTIEHEAWNDSDDLRAVLIFDVWNPHMTARERDLLLRYFASADASGYAIPR
;
A
#
# COMPACT_ATOMS: atom_id res chain seq x y z
N MET A 1 -30.93 33.90 11.10
CA MET A 1 -32.02 33.52 12.03
C MET A 1 -31.71 32.12 12.56
N ALA A 2 -31.75 32.01 13.89
CA ALA A 2 -31.83 30.80 14.73
C ALA A 2 -30.94 29.60 14.39
N SER A 3 -29.80 29.53 15.09
CA SER A 3 -29.18 28.26 15.49
C SER A 3 -30.17 27.54 16.41
N MET A 4 -30.76 26.42 15.94
CA MET A 4 -31.57 25.54 16.76
C MET A 4 -30.64 24.80 17.71
N THR A 5 -30.43 25.38 18.88
CA THR A 5 -29.97 24.65 20.06
C THR A 5 -31.08 23.67 20.43
N MET A 6 -30.92 22.41 20.03
CA MET A 6 -31.64 21.28 20.61
C MET A 6 -31.20 21.15 22.07
N THR A 7 -31.78 21.95 22.96
CA THR A 7 -31.73 21.68 24.41
C THR A 7 -32.50 20.40 24.65
N SER A 8 -31.78 19.28 24.82
CA SER A 8 -32.37 18.03 25.28
C SER A 8 -33.07 18.28 26.61
N ALA A 9 -34.36 17.93 26.71
CA ALA A 9 -35.06 17.99 27.99
C ALA A 9 -34.29 17.18 29.05
N PRO A 10 -34.20 17.67 30.30
CA PRO A 10 -33.55 16.91 31.36
C PRO A 10 -34.26 15.57 31.57
N PRO A 11 -33.52 14.49 31.91
CA PRO A 11 -34.10 13.17 32.09
C PRO A 11 -35.19 13.19 33.18
N PRO A 12 -36.29 12.41 33.03
CA PRO A 12 -37.35 12.34 34.03
C PRO A 12 -36.81 11.97 35.42
N ALA A 13 -37.27 12.66 36.47
CA ALA A 13 -36.81 12.41 37.83
C ALA A 13 -37.04 10.96 38.29
N SER A 14 -38.13 10.34 37.83
CA SER A 14 -38.42 8.92 38.06
C SER A 14 -37.38 8.00 37.41
N ALA A 15 -36.91 8.32 36.20
CA ALA A 15 -35.85 7.58 35.53
C ALA A 15 -34.51 7.69 36.27
N VAL A 16 -34.16 8.91 36.72
CA VAL A 16 -32.94 9.16 37.49
C VAL A 16 -32.93 8.38 38.81
N GLU A 17 -34.04 8.42 39.57
CA GLU A 17 -34.14 7.72 40.85
C GLU A 17 -34.13 6.19 40.67
N ALA A 18 -34.85 5.67 39.67
CA ALA A 18 -34.83 4.24 39.35
C ALA A 18 -33.42 3.78 38.94
N ASN A 19 -32.71 4.56 38.12
CA ASN A 19 -31.33 4.28 37.73
C ASN A 19 -30.38 4.28 38.94
N ARG A 20 -30.54 5.24 39.87
CA ARG A 20 -29.75 5.30 41.11
C ARG A 20 -29.93 4.04 41.96
N ARG A 21 -31.18 3.57 42.12
CA ARG A 21 -31.48 2.32 42.81
C ARG A 21 -30.88 1.11 42.10
N GLY A 22 -30.94 1.08 40.76
CA GLY A 22 -30.32 0.02 39.96
C GLY A 22 -28.81 -0.06 40.15
N ILE A 23 -28.11 1.09 40.11
CA ILE A 23 -26.66 1.15 40.36
C ILE A 23 -26.32 0.66 41.78
N ALA A 24 -27.08 1.10 42.78
CA ALA A 24 -26.87 0.67 44.16
C ALA A 24 -27.08 -0.84 44.34
N ALA A 25 -28.11 -1.41 43.71
CA ALA A 25 -28.37 -2.85 43.74
C ALA A 25 -27.26 -3.65 43.05
N LEU A 26 -26.78 -3.18 41.88
CA LEU A 26 -25.67 -3.80 41.16
C LEU A 26 -24.37 -3.80 41.99
N GLN A 27 -24.08 -2.70 42.69
CA GLN A 27 -22.93 -2.59 43.60
C GLN A 27 -23.06 -3.52 44.81
N ALA A 28 -24.28 -3.80 45.26
CA ALA A 28 -24.55 -4.75 46.34
C ALA A 28 -24.55 -6.23 45.88
N GLY A 29 -24.41 -6.48 44.58
CA GLY A 29 -24.50 -7.83 43.98
C GLY A 29 -25.94 -8.36 43.85
N ASP A 30 -26.96 -7.55 44.16
CA ASP A 30 -28.36 -7.89 43.94
C ASP A 30 -28.74 -7.57 42.47
N ASN A 31 -28.28 -8.45 41.58
CA ASN A 31 -28.36 -8.22 40.14
C ASN A 31 -29.79 -8.32 39.61
N ASP A 32 -30.66 -9.12 40.22
CA ASP A 32 -32.10 -9.19 39.91
C ASP A 32 -32.79 -7.86 40.23
N ALA A 33 -32.55 -7.30 41.43
CA ALA A 33 -33.09 -5.99 41.77
C ALA A 33 -32.51 -4.89 40.87
N ALA A 34 -31.23 -4.99 40.49
CA ALA A 34 -30.60 -4.06 39.56
C ALA A 34 -31.30 -4.08 38.19
N ALA A 35 -31.50 -5.25 37.60
CA ALA A 35 -32.18 -5.40 36.31
C ALA A 35 -33.60 -4.83 36.34
N ARG A 36 -34.37 -5.13 37.39
CA ARG A 36 -35.72 -4.57 37.58
C ARG A 36 -35.71 -3.05 37.67
N HIS A 37 -34.82 -2.46 38.48
CA HIS A 37 -34.72 -1.02 38.63
C HIS A 37 -34.24 -0.31 37.36
N PHE A 38 -33.33 -0.91 36.58
CA PHE A 38 -32.98 -0.38 35.27
C PHE A 38 -34.14 -0.48 34.28
N GLY A 39 -34.95 -1.54 34.32
CA GLY A 39 -36.18 -1.65 33.52
C GLY A 39 -37.21 -0.56 33.86
N GLU A 40 -37.38 -0.24 35.15
CA GLU A 40 -38.21 0.89 35.60
C GLU A 40 -37.67 2.23 35.05
N ALA A 41 -36.34 2.42 35.08
CA ALA A 41 -35.70 3.61 34.55
C ALA A 41 -35.90 3.75 33.03
N ILE A 42 -35.73 2.66 32.28
CA ILE A 42 -35.95 2.59 30.83
C ILE A 42 -37.41 2.87 30.47
N THR A 43 -38.36 2.35 31.26
CA THR A 43 -39.80 2.64 31.06
C THR A 43 -40.09 4.14 31.17
N ALA A 44 -39.39 4.83 32.07
CA ALA A 44 -39.51 6.26 32.26
C ALA A 44 -38.73 7.08 31.21
N ASP A 45 -37.61 6.57 30.69
CA ASP A 45 -36.77 7.22 29.68
C ASP A 45 -36.23 6.21 28.63
N PRO A 46 -37.04 5.83 27.63
CA PRO A 46 -36.70 4.76 26.68
C PRO A 46 -35.68 5.17 25.62
N HIS A 47 -35.25 6.43 25.59
CA HIS A 47 -34.27 6.92 24.61
C HIS A 47 -32.89 7.14 25.21
N SER A 48 -32.66 6.68 26.45
CA SER A 48 -31.37 6.78 27.11
C SER A 48 -30.54 5.50 26.95
N GLY A 49 -29.60 5.49 26.00
CA GLY A 49 -28.69 4.36 25.77
C GLY A 49 -27.87 3.97 27.01
N ALA A 50 -27.58 4.92 27.91
CA ALA A 50 -26.88 4.65 29.16
C ALA A 50 -27.67 3.71 30.09
N LEU A 51 -29.00 3.83 30.13
CA LEU A 51 -29.85 2.95 30.95
C LEU A 51 -29.84 1.51 30.41
N TYR A 52 -29.85 1.36 29.08
CA TYR A 52 -29.71 0.05 28.44
C TYR A 52 -28.32 -0.58 28.68
N ARG A 53 -27.23 0.20 28.69
CA ARG A 53 -25.90 -0.30 29.09
C ARG A 53 -25.86 -0.73 30.56
N ASN A 54 -26.54 -0.02 31.44
CA ASN A 54 -26.64 -0.39 32.85
C ASN A 54 -27.44 -1.69 33.01
N LEU A 55 -28.56 -1.84 32.30
CA LEU A 55 -29.33 -3.09 32.24
C LEU A 55 -28.48 -4.25 31.72
N ALA A 56 -27.70 -4.05 30.66
CA ALA A 56 -26.76 -5.04 30.15
C ALA A 56 -25.73 -5.47 31.20
N SER A 57 -25.28 -4.54 32.06
CA SER A 57 -24.36 -4.86 33.18
C SER A 57 -25.02 -5.78 34.22
N ALA A 58 -26.29 -5.57 34.53
CA ALA A 58 -27.04 -6.43 35.43
C ALA A 58 -27.24 -7.83 34.85
N TRP A 59 -27.61 -7.93 33.57
CA TRP A 59 -27.74 -9.22 32.88
C TRP A 59 -26.41 -9.97 32.76
N ARG A 60 -25.31 -9.27 32.50
CA ARG A 60 -23.96 -9.83 32.55
C ARG A 60 -23.67 -10.46 33.91
N ALA A 61 -24.01 -9.77 35.00
CA ALA A 61 -23.75 -10.24 36.36
C ALA A 61 -24.68 -11.42 36.76
N LEU A 62 -25.85 -11.56 36.12
CA LEU A 62 -26.73 -12.72 36.24
C LEU A 62 -26.30 -13.90 35.36
N GLY A 63 -25.38 -13.70 34.41
CA GLY A 63 -24.99 -14.70 33.42
C GLY A 63 -26.05 -14.95 32.34
N ASP A 64 -26.98 -14.02 32.14
CA ASP A 64 -27.97 -14.09 31.05
C ASP A 64 -27.42 -13.37 29.81
N ASP A 65 -26.69 -14.13 29.00
CA ASP A 65 -26.03 -13.66 27.80
C ASP A 65 -27.02 -13.12 26.74
N GLY A 66 -28.21 -13.73 26.65
CA GLY A 66 -29.22 -13.34 25.67
C GLY A 66 -29.79 -11.96 26.00
N GLN A 67 -30.13 -11.74 27.27
CA GLN A 67 -30.65 -10.46 27.74
C GLN A 67 -29.59 -9.36 27.78
N GLU A 68 -28.33 -9.70 28.06
CA GLU A 68 -27.23 -8.75 27.92
C GLU A 68 -27.13 -8.23 26.48
N LEU A 69 -27.04 -9.14 25.50
CA LEU A 69 -26.92 -8.76 24.08
C LEU A 69 -28.12 -7.95 23.62
N ALA A 70 -29.34 -8.32 24.00
CA ALA A 70 -30.55 -7.57 23.66
C ALA A 70 -30.53 -6.14 24.23
N ALA A 71 -30.05 -5.96 25.47
CA ALA A 71 -29.90 -4.64 26.07
C ALA A 71 -28.80 -3.81 25.37
N LEU A 72 -27.68 -4.43 24.98
CA LEU A 72 -26.63 -3.75 24.20
C LEU A 72 -27.12 -3.35 22.81
N ASP A 73 -27.91 -4.19 22.15
CA ASP A 73 -28.54 -3.87 20.86
C ASP A 73 -29.51 -2.70 20.96
N ALA A 74 -30.31 -2.65 22.04
CA ALA A 74 -31.18 -1.51 22.30
C ALA A 74 -30.38 -0.22 22.55
N ALA A 75 -29.25 -0.28 23.26
CA ALA A 75 -28.34 0.86 23.42
C ALA A 75 -27.80 1.35 22.07
N LEU A 76 -27.35 0.43 21.21
CA LEU A 76 -26.81 0.73 19.88
C LEU A 76 -27.88 1.19 18.87
N ALA A 77 -29.14 0.81 19.07
CA ALA A 77 -30.27 1.32 18.31
C ALA A 77 -30.51 2.82 18.58
N ILE A 78 -30.19 3.28 19.80
CA ILE A 78 -30.26 4.68 20.21
C ILE A 78 -29.00 5.44 19.74
N ASP A 79 -27.82 4.92 20.04
CA ASP A 79 -26.54 5.50 19.65
C ASP A 79 -25.58 4.45 19.07
N ARG A 80 -25.47 4.44 17.74
CA ARG A 80 -24.57 3.52 17.02
C ARG A 80 -23.09 3.77 17.30
N ARG A 81 -22.73 4.91 17.90
CA ARG A 81 -21.35 5.29 18.23
C ARG A 81 -20.99 4.99 19.69
N ASP A 82 -21.87 4.30 20.41
CA ASP A 82 -21.61 3.86 21.78
C ASP A 82 -20.49 2.80 21.83
N LEU A 83 -19.27 3.29 22.02
CA LEU A 83 -18.06 2.47 22.04
C LEU A 83 -18.11 1.37 23.12
N MET A 84 -18.64 1.69 24.31
CA MET A 84 -18.71 0.70 25.39
C MET A 84 -19.71 -0.41 25.10
N ALA A 85 -20.82 -0.10 24.41
CA ALA A 85 -21.75 -1.13 23.98
C ALA A 85 -21.11 -2.09 22.95
N TRP A 86 -20.35 -1.56 21.99
CA TRP A 86 -19.61 -2.39 21.03
C TRP A 86 -18.54 -3.27 21.66
N ILE A 87 -17.73 -2.72 22.58
CA ILE A 87 -16.72 -3.49 23.33
C ILE A 87 -17.40 -4.67 24.06
N ARG A 88 -18.48 -4.39 24.79
CA ARG A 88 -19.18 -5.42 25.56
C ARG A 88 -19.84 -6.49 24.68
N LYS A 89 -20.35 -6.13 23.51
CA LYS A 89 -20.82 -7.11 22.52
C LYS A 89 -19.67 -7.97 22.02
N GLY A 90 -18.50 -7.40 21.76
CA GLY A 90 -17.28 -8.12 21.36
C GLY A 90 -16.91 -9.18 22.39
N GLU A 91 -16.73 -8.77 23.65
CA GLU A 91 -16.43 -9.68 24.78
C GLU A 91 -17.47 -10.79 24.93
N ARG A 92 -18.75 -10.45 24.78
CA ARG A 92 -19.85 -11.41 24.97
C ARG A 92 -19.92 -12.45 23.85
N HIS A 93 -19.79 -12.03 22.60
CA HIS A 93 -19.74 -12.97 21.47
C HIS A 93 -18.48 -13.83 21.53
N GLU A 94 -17.34 -13.28 21.97
CA GLU A 94 -16.10 -14.02 22.17
C GLU A 94 -16.25 -15.11 23.25
N ALA A 95 -16.86 -14.79 24.39
CA ALA A 95 -17.13 -15.77 25.46
C ALA A 95 -18.05 -16.92 25.01
N ARG A 96 -18.88 -16.70 23.99
CA ARG A 96 -19.79 -17.69 23.39
C ARG A 96 -19.18 -18.46 22.20
N ASP A 97 -17.91 -18.21 21.87
CA ASP A 97 -17.24 -18.71 20.65
C ASP A 97 -17.96 -18.33 19.34
N GLU A 98 -18.71 -17.23 19.35
CA GLU A 98 -19.44 -16.70 18.19
C GLU A 98 -18.52 -15.79 17.34
N LYS A 99 -17.47 -16.38 16.78
CA LYS A 99 -16.32 -15.68 16.16
C LYS A 99 -16.71 -14.59 15.17
N GLY A 100 -17.68 -14.85 14.29
CA GLY A 100 -18.12 -13.88 13.29
C GLY A 100 -18.80 -12.64 13.91
N ALA A 101 -19.63 -12.84 14.92
CA ALA A 101 -20.29 -11.74 15.63
C ALA A 101 -19.29 -10.97 16.52
N ALA A 102 -18.35 -11.67 17.15
CA ALA A 102 -17.25 -11.08 17.91
C ALA A 102 -16.36 -10.19 17.02
N LEU A 103 -15.95 -10.70 15.84
CA LEU A 103 -15.15 -9.96 14.87
C LEU A 103 -15.86 -8.68 14.43
N ALA A 104 -17.17 -8.75 14.13
CA ALA A 104 -17.95 -7.58 13.73
C ALA A 104 -18.03 -6.53 14.86
N ALA A 105 -18.29 -6.95 16.09
CA ALA A 105 -18.39 -6.04 17.23
C ALA A 105 -17.04 -5.42 17.62
N TRP A 106 -15.96 -6.22 17.65
CA TRP A 106 -14.62 -5.71 17.91
C TRP A 106 -14.14 -4.76 16.81
N SER A 107 -14.40 -5.07 15.53
CA SER A 107 -14.08 -4.16 14.42
C SER A 107 -14.79 -2.81 14.54
N ALA A 108 -16.08 -2.82 14.92
CA ALA A 108 -16.84 -1.59 15.18
C ALA A 108 -16.27 -0.79 16.37
N ALA A 109 -15.91 -1.46 17.46
CA ALA A 109 -15.26 -0.84 18.62
C ALA A 109 -13.91 -0.19 18.24
N LEU A 110 -13.08 -0.87 17.46
CA LEU A 110 -11.78 -0.34 17.01
C LEU A 110 -11.94 0.86 16.07
N ALA A 111 -12.90 0.82 15.14
CA ALA A 111 -13.17 1.94 14.22
C ALA A 111 -13.61 3.21 14.96
N LEU A 112 -14.37 3.06 16.05
CA LEU A 112 -14.75 4.17 16.94
C LEU A 112 -13.56 4.60 17.83
N GLY A 113 -12.81 3.64 18.37
CA GLY A 113 -11.65 3.88 19.22
C GLY A 113 -10.50 4.60 18.50
N ALA A 114 -10.32 4.37 17.20
CA ALA A 114 -9.32 5.05 16.37
C ALA A 114 -9.56 6.56 16.23
N GLN A 115 -10.76 7.05 16.56
CA GLN A 115 -11.09 8.47 16.58
C GLN A 115 -10.72 9.15 17.91
N LEU A 116 -10.25 8.40 18.91
CA LEU A 116 -9.87 8.91 20.23
C LEU A 116 -8.36 9.16 20.28
N ASP A 117 -7.95 10.43 20.40
CA ASP A 117 -6.55 10.82 20.59
C ASP A 117 -6.43 11.85 21.73
N PRO A 118 -5.84 11.49 22.90
CA PRO A 118 -5.36 10.16 23.27
C PRO A 118 -6.51 9.21 23.67
N VAL A 119 -6.29 7.89 23.55
CA VAL A 119 -7.22 6.88 24.06
C VAL A 119 -7.32 6.95 25.60
N PRO A 120 -8.52 7.03 26.19
CA PRO A 120 -8.69 7.04 27.64
C PRO A 120 -8.09 5.80 28.33
N PRO A 121 -7.36 5.93 29.46
CA PRO A 121 -6.67 4.81 30.10
C PRO A 121 -7.54 3.57 30.40
N PRO A 122 -8.81 3.70 30.84
CA PRO A 122 -9.67 2.53 31.06
C PRO A 122 -10.03 1.76 29.79
N LEU A 123 -10.00 2.41 28.62
CA LEU A 123 -10.33 1.80 27.33
C LEU A 123 -9.13 1.18 26.64
N ALA A 124 -7.91 1.63 26.97
CA ALA A 124 -6.69 1.16 26.36
C ALA A 124 -6.52 -0.37 26.38
N PRO A 125 -6.68 -1.09 27.51
CA PRO A 125 -6.55 -2.56 27.52
C PRO A 125 -7.68 -3.27 26.75
N LEU A 126 -8.91 -2.73 26.78
CA LEU A 126 -10.06 -3.31 26.07
C LEU A 126 -9.89 -3.21 24.56
N LEU A 127 -9.42 -2.05 24.08
CA LEU A 127 -9.11 -1.85 22.66
C LEU A 127 -7.84 -2.61 22.23
N ALA A 128 -6.89 -2.85 23.14
CA ALA A 128 -5.75 -3.71 22.87
C ALA A 128 -6.21 -5.17 22.66
N HIS A 129 -7.02 -5.71 23.57
CA HIS A 129 -7.63 -7.03 23.41
C HIS A 129 -8.43 -7.14 22.10
N GLY A 130 -9.26 -6.14 21.78
CA GLY A 130 -9.97 -6.10 20.51
C GLY A 130 -9.06 -6.11 19.28
N ARG A 131 -7.92 -5.40 19.32
CA ARG A 131 -6.91 -5.44 18.24
C ARG A 131 -6.31 -6.83 18.10
N ASP A 132 -5.96 -7.46 19.21
CA ASP A 132 -5.36 -8.81 19.22
C ASP A 132 -6.35 -9.85 18.69
N PHE A 133 -7.62 -9.77 19.10
CA PHE A 133 -8.69 -10.63 18.58
C PHE A 133 -8.88 -10.45 17.08
N VAL A 134 -9.02 -9.20 16.60
CA VAL A 134 -9.21 -8.91 15.17
C VAL A 134 -8.01 -9.37 14.36
N ALA A 135 -6.78 -9.12 14.83
CA ALA A 135 -5.57 -9.63 14.19
C ALA A 135 -5.58 -11.16 14.12
N GLY A 136 -5.82 -11.87 15.21
CA GLY A 136 -5.88 -13.34 15.22
C GLY A 136 -6.97 -13.91 14.31
N ALA A 137 -8.14 -13.26 14.24
CA ALA A 137 -9.21 -13.64 13.32
C ALA A 137 -8.78 -13.44 11.86
N THR A 138 -8.21 -12.29 11.52
CA THR A 138 -7.67 -11.98 10.19
C THR A 138 -6.55 -12.95 9.79
N ASP A 139 -5.68 -13.32 10.71
CA ASP A 139 -4.60 -14.29 10.51
C ASP A 139 -5.15 -15.68 10.17
N THR A 140 -6.16 -16.12 10.93
CA THR A 140 -6.85 -17.39 10.70
C THR A 140 -7.53 -17.41 9.33
N MET A 141 -8.24 -16.34 8.98
CA MET A 141 -8.88 -16.20 7.68
C MET A 141 -7.86 -16.19 6.54
N PHE A 142 -6.73 -15.52 6.72
CA PHE A 142 -5.65 -15.46 5.74
C PHE A 142 -5.04 -16.84 5.51
N ALA A 143 -4.69 -17.56 6.57
CA ALA A 143 -4.15 -18.91 6.47
C ALA A 143 -5.13 -19.86 5.74
N ALA A 144 -6.43 -19.79 6.07
CA ALA A 144 -7.44 -20.59 5.41
C ALA A 144 -7.62 -20.24 3.91
N ALA A 145 -7.67 -18.94 3.58
CA ALA A 145 -7.82 -18.47 2.21
C ALA A 145 -6.58 -18.79 1.35
N SER A 146 -5.38 -18.58 1.89
CA SER A 146 -4.13 -18.95 1.23
C SER A 146 -4.03 -20.46 1.01
N GLY A 147 -4.37 -21.28 2.02
CA GLY A 147 -4.36 -22.74 1.87
C GLY A 147 -5.33 -23.24 0.78
N ALA A 148 -6.54 -22.66 0.70
CA ALA A 148 -7.49 -22.99 -0.37
C ALA A 148 -7.00 -22.55 -1.76
N PHE A 149 -6.19 -21.49 -1.83
CA PHE A 149 -5.60 -21.00 -3.06
C PHE A 149 -4.41 -21.84 -3.53
N ASP A 150 -3.62 -22.36 -2.60
CA ASP A 150 -2.44 -23.19 -2.91
C ASP A 150 -2.81 -24.45 -3.71
N ASP A 151 -3.98 -25.05 -3.44
CA ASP A 151 -4.52 -26.18 -4.21
C ASP A 151 -4.72 -25.87 -5.71
N MET A 152 -4.96 -24.60 -6.05
CA MET A 152 -5.15 -24.15 -7.43
C MET A 152 -3.84 -23.74 -8.11
N ARG A 153 -2.81 -23.39 -7.32
CA ARG A 153 -1.61 -22.68 -7.78
C ARG A 153 -0.89 -23.35 -8.95
N GLY A 154 -0.83 -24.68 -8.98
CA GLY A 154 -0.15 -25.43 -10.03
C GLY A 154 -0.72 -25.29 -11.44
N ASN A 155 -1.96 -24.79 -11.58
CA ASN A 155 -2.65 -24.62 -12.86
C ASN A 155 -2.82 -23.16 -13.28
N LEU A 156 -2.36 -22.20 -12.46
CA LEU A 156 -2.51 -20.78 -12.73
C LEU A 156 -1.36 -20.25 -13.60
N THR A 157 -1.68 -19.30 -14.47
CA THR A 157 -0.67 -18.44 -15.09
C THR A 157 0.01 -17.55 -14.04
N GLU A 158 1.17 -16.98 -14.38
CA GLU A 158 1.89 -16.01 -13.53
C GLU A 158 0.96 -14.87 -13.09
N THR A 159 0.20 -14.31 -14.04
CA THR A 159 -0.78 -13.24 -13.80
C THR A 159 -1.86 -13.65 -12.81
N GLU A 160 -2.45 -14.83 -12.98
CA GLU A 160 -3.53 -15.32 -12.14
C GLU A 160 -3.04 -15.61 -10.72
N ALA A 161 -1.86 -16.24 -10.59
CA ALA A 161 -1.23 -16.49 -9.31
C ALA A 161 -0.99 -15.18 -8.55
N ARG A 162 -0.31 -14.21 -9.19
CA ARG A 162 0.00 -12.90 -8.61
C ARG A 162 -1.25 -12.13 -8.19
N ARG A 163 -2.27 -12.09 -9.06
CA ARG A 163 -3.54 -11.39 -8.75
C ARG A 163 -4.32 -12.07 -7.62
N GLY A 164 -4.33 -13.41 -7.58
CA GLY A 164 -4.98 -14.18 -6.51
C GLY A 164 -4.34 -13.92 -5.15
N GLU A 165 -3.01 -13.94 -5.07
CA GLU A 165 -2.27 -13.65 -3.84
C GLU A 165 -2.49 -12.21 -3.37
N ALA A 166 -2.41 -11.24 -4.29
CA ALA A 166 -2.69 -9.84 -3.99
C ALA A 166 -4.13 -9.62 -3.51
N PHE A 167 -5.10 -10.32 -4.11
CA PHE A 167 -6.51 -10.28 -3.69
C PHE A 167 -6.69 -10.81 -2.27
N ILE A 168 -6.16 -12.01 -1.95
CA ILE A 168 -6.31 -12.60 -0.61
C ILE A 168 -5.67 -11.70 0.44
N ALA A 169 -4.46 -11.20 0.19
CA ALA A 169 -3.79 -10.29 1.11
C ALA A 169 -4.55 -8.97 1.27
N SER A 170 -5.06 -8.38 0.19
CA SER A 170 -5.80 -7.11 0.24
C SER A 170 -7.18 -7.26 0.87
N ALA A 171 -7.92 -8.32 0.59
CA ALA A 171 -9.26 -8.57 1.12
C ALA A 171 -9.25 -8.70 2.65
N LEU A 172 -8.10 -9.07 3.22
CA LEU A 172 -7.88 -9.25 4.64
C LEU A 172 -7.01 -8.13 5.25
N GLY A 173 -6.84 -7.00 4.54
CA GLY A 173 -6.14 -5.82 5.06
C GLY A 173 -4.63 -6.00 5.28
N ARG A 174 -4.03 -7.08 4.77
CA ARG A 174 -2.59 -7.36 4.87
C ARG A 174 -1.76 -6.74 3.75
N ARG A 175 -2.42 -6.14 2.77
CA ARG A 175 -1.79 -5.50 1.62
C ARG A 175 -2.54 -4.24 1.23
N ARG A 176 -1.81 -3.13 1.03
CA ARG A 176 -2.32 -1.92 0.39
C ARG A 176 -2.38 -2.11 -1.13
N ILE A 177 -3.44 -1.62 -1.76
CA ILE A 177 -3.50 -1.51 -3.21
C ILE A 177 -2.86 -0.19 -3.65
N TYR A 178 -1.88 -0.31 -4.54
CA TYR A 178 -1.21 0.82 -5.15
C TYR A 178 -1.84 1.14 -6.51
N ARG A 179 -1.80 2.41 -6.88
CA ARG A 179 -2.34 2.92 -8.14
C ARG A 179 -1.22 3.64 -8.88
N ASN A 180 -1.38 3.83 -10.19
CA ASN A 180 -0.50 4.71 -10.95
C ASN A 180 -0.64 6.15 -10.44
N GLU A 181 0.48 6.80 -10.15
CA GLU A 181 0.58 8.22 -9.84
C GLU A 181 1.63 8.84 -10.78
N CYS A 182 1.19 9.21 -11.98
CA CYS A 182 2.05 9.81 -13.00
C CYS A 182 2.40 11.27 -12.65
N ALA A 183 3.68 11.63 -12.68
CA ALA A 183 4.08 13.04 -12.63
C ALA A 183 3.73 13.82 -13.92
N GLY A 184 3.56 13.11 -15.03
CA GLY A 184 3.22 13.65 -16.34
C GLY A 184 1.95 13.01 -16.92
N VAL A 185 2.05 12.49 -18.15
CA VAL A 185 0.90 11.94 -18.87
C VAL A 185 0.45 10.62 -18.24
N HIS A 186 -0.85 10.49 -18.00
CA HIS A 186 -1.49 9.22 -17.64
C HIS A 186 -2.39 8.74 -18.79
N TYR A 187 -2.09 7.56 -19.33
CA TYR A 187 -2.93 6.89 -20.32
C TYR A 187 -3.96 6.01 -19.59
N PRO A 188 -5.25 6.34 -19.65
CA PRO A 188 -6.27 5.70 -18.82
C PRO A 188 -6.55 4.25 -19.25
N PHE A 189 -7.09 3.46 -18.32
CA PHE A 189 -7.56 2.08 -18.52
C PHE A 189 -6.48 1.03 -18.83
N LEU A 190 -5.20 1.39 -18.80
CA LEU A 190 -4.13 0.41 -18.74
C LEU A 190 -4.14 -0.27 -17.35
N PRO A 191 -3.88 -1.59 -17.28
CA PRO A 191 -3.67 -2.27 -16.01
C PRO A 191 -2.52 -1.67 -15.21
N ALA A 192 -2.74 -1.43 -13.92
CA ALA A 192 -1.73 -0.98 -12.97
C ALA A 192 -0.92 -2.18 -12.43
N ASP A 193 -0.13 -2.81 -13.30
CA ASP A 193 0.72 -3.93 -12.91
C ASP A 193 1.98 -3.41 -12.19
N GLU A 194 2.17 -3.79 -10.92
CA GLU A 194 3.38 -3.45 -10.16
C GLU A 194 4.63 -3.95 -10.88
N PHE A 195 4.71 -5.25 -11.13
CA PHE A 195 5.64 -5.85 -12.06
C PHE A 195 4.86 -6.44 -13.24
N PHE A 196 5.37 -6.23 -14.44
CA PHE A 196 4.80 -6.86 -15.63
C PHE A 196 5.25 -8.32 -15.70
N ASP A 197 4.32 -9.20 -16.07
CA ASP A 197 4.61 -10.63 -16.19
C ASP A 197 5.60 -10.91 -17.33
N ARG A 198 6.48 -11.89 -17.15
CA ARG A 198 7.58 -12.15 -18.08
C ARG A 198 7.11 -12.50 -19.48
N GLY A 199 5.92 -13.12 -19.60
CA GLY A 199 5.30 -13.48 -20.89
C GLY A 199 5.07 -12.29 -21.83
N HIS A 200 5.04 -11.05 -21.32
CA HIS A 200 4.97 -9.84 -22.13
C HIS A 200 6.27 -9.51 -22.86
N PHE A 201 7.39 -10.09 -22.43
CA PHE A 201 8.72 -9.77 -22.92
C PHE A 201 9.45 -11.05 -23.37
N PRO A 202 9.00 -11.69 -24.47
CA PRO A 202 9.61 -12.91 -24.96
C PRO A 202 11.10 -12.75 -25.33
N TRP A 203 11.54 -11.50 -25.55
CA TRP A 203 12.91 -11.10 -25.90
C TRP A 203 13.86 -10.96 -24.68
N PHE A 204 13.38 -11.18 -23.45
CA PHE A 204 14.23 -11.11 -22.26
C PHE A 204 15.39 -12.10 -22.33
N ALA A 205 15.17 -13.33 -22.80
CA ALA A 205 16.22 -14.34 -22.87
C ALA A 205 17.41 -13.89 -23.73
N GLU A 206 17.16 -13.14 -24.82
CA GLU A 206 18.19 -12.66 -25.74
C GLU A 206 19.06 -11.57 -25.11
N ILE A 207 18.48 -10.61 -24.38
CA ILE A 207 19.25 -9.56 -23.71
C ILE A 207 19.95 -10.09 -22.45
N GLU A 208 19.32 -10.98 -21.71
CA GLU A 208 19.92 -11.65 -20.55
C GLU A 208 21.15 -12.48 -20.95
N ALA A 209 21.12 -13.13 -22.12
CA ALA A 209 22.27 -13.83 -22.67
C ALA A 209 23.46 -12.90 -22.97
N GLN A 210 23.24 -11.59 -23.11
CA GLN A 210 24.30 -10.58 -23.29
C GLN A 210 24.86 -10.05 -21.96
N THR A 211 24.31 -10.46 -20.82
CA THR A 211 24.72 -9.99 -19.47
C THR A 211 26.24 -10.01 -19.28
N PRO A 212 26.99 -11.09 -19.61
CA PRO A 212 28.45 -11.08 -19.41
C PRO A 212 29.17 -9.96 -20.17
N SER A 213 28.78 -9.72 -21.42
CA SER A 213 29.37 -8.67 -22.26
C SER A 213 28.99 -7.28 -21.77
N ILE A 214 27.72 -7.07 -21.42
CA ILE A 214 27.22 -5.81 -20.87
C ILE A 214 27.91 -5.48 -19.54
N ARG A 215 28.06 -6.48 -18.67
CA ARG A 215 28.76 -6.34 -17.38
C ARG A 215 30.23 -6.00 -17.57
N ALA A 216 30.91 -6.61 -18.55
CA ALA A 216 32.30 -6.30 -18.85
C ALA A 216 32.49 -4.84 -19.31
N GLU A 217 31.59 -4.33 -20.15
CA GLU A 217 31.60 -2.92 -20.59
C GLU A 217 31.33 -1.97 -19.42
N LEU A 218 30.37 -2.31 -18.55
CA LEU A 218 30.15 -1.57 -17.31
C LEU A 218 31.40 -1.57 -16.41
N GLN A 219 32.08 -2.71 -16.22
CA GLN A 219 33.28 -2.76 -15.41
C GLN A 219 34.37 -1.86 -15.98
N ALA A 220 34.57 -1.87 -17.30
CA ALA A 220 35.52 -0.97 -17.96
C ALA A 220 35.15 0.52 -17.81
N LEU A 221 33.86 0.85 -17.75
CA LEU A 221 33.40 2.20 -17.39
C LEU A 221 33.67 2.53 -15.92
N LEU A 222 33.51 1.59 -15.00
CA LEU A 222 33.74 1.82 -13.57
C LEU A 222 35.23 1.98 -13.24
N ASP A 223 36.09 1.26 -13.95
CA ASP A 223 37.54 1.33 -13.78
C ASP A 223 38.12 2.66 -14.29
N ASP A 224 37.51 3.24 -15.34
CA ASP A 224 37.86 4.56 -15.89
C ASP A 224 36.60 5.37 -16.25
N PRO A 225 35.94 5.98 -15.24
CA PRO A 225 34.62 6.60 -15.41
C PRO A 225 34.65 7.92 -16.19
N GLY A 226 35.74 8.68 -16.12
CA GLY A 226 35.82 10.02 -16.71
C GLY A 226 34.56 10.86 -16.43
N GLU A 227 33.99 11.45 -17.47
CA GLU A 227 32.72 12.21 -17.42
C GLU A 227 31.47 11.33 -17.65
N ALA A 228 31.64 10.03 -17.91
CA ALA A 228 30.52 9.13 -18.17
C ALA A 228 29.67 8.90 -16.92
N LEU A 229 30.31 8.80 -15.76
CA LEU A 229 29.65 8.64 -14.47
C LEU A 229 29.31 10.00 -13.86
N ARG A 230 28.03 10.25 -13.68
CA ARG A 230 27.52 11.49 -13.06
C ARG A 230 26.43 11.19 -12.04
N PRO A 231 26.17 12.10 -11.07
CA PRO A 231 25.01 11.98 -10.18
C PRO A 231 23.71 11.84 -10.98
N TYR A 232 22.84 10.91 -10.58
CA TYR A 232 21.54 10.74 -11.21
C TYR A 232 20.63 11.93 -10.89
N VAL A 233 20.51 12.26 -9.59
CA VAL A 233 19.76 13.43 -9.12
C VAL A 233 20.62 14.67 -9.29
N ARG A 234 20.12 15.63 -10.08
CA ARG A 234 20.73 16.94 -10.32
C ARG A 234 19.64 18.00 -10.29
N MET A 235 19.31 18.51 -9.12
CA MET A 235 18.30 19.54 -8.91
C MET A 235 18.81 20.89 -9.42
N GLU A 236 17.91 21.71 -9.96
CA GLU A 236 18.26 23.06 -10.40
C GLU A 236 18.58 23.96 -9.19
N ALA A 237 19.53 24.89 -9.38
CA ALA A 237 19.94 25.80 -8.31
C ALA A 237 18.75 26.63 -7.81
N GLY A 238 18.46 26.56 -6.51
CA GLY A 238 17.31 27.23 -5.89
C GLY A 238 16.04 26.38 -5.79
N SER A 239 16.08 25.12 -6.20
CA SER A 239 14.99 24.16 -5.96
C SER A 239 14.73 24.00 -4.45
N PRO A 240 13.46 23.91 -4.01
CA PRO A 240 13.13 23.67 -2.60
C PRO A 240 13.63 22.29 -2.15
N GLU A 241 13.72 22.08 -0.84
CA GLU A 241 14.01 20.75 -0.30
C GLU A 241 12.91 19.76 -0.68
N THR A 242 13.31 18.57 -1.12
CA THR A 242 12.42 17.47 -1.51
C THR A 242 12.98 16.15 -0.99
N ILE A 243 12.28 15.05 -1.26
CA ILE A 243 12.78 13.69 -1.02
C ILE A 243 14.13 13.41 -1.71
N TRP A 244 14.48 14.17 -2.74
CA TRP A 244 15.71 14.02 -3.52
C TRP A 244 16.92 14.75 -2.95
N SER A 245 16.72 15.68 -2.01
CA SER A 245 17.79 16.56 -1.51
C SER A 245 18.95 15.81 -0.86
N GLY A 246 18.71 14.62 -0.30
CA GLY A 246 19.76 13.75 0.25
C GLY A 246 20.70 13.13 -0.81
N LEU A 247 20.26 13.08 -2.07
CA LEU A 247 20.98 12.49 -3.21
C LEU A 247 21.42 13.55 -4.24
N ASP A 248 21.03 14.80 -4.06
CA ASP A 248 21.28 15.87 -5.02
C ASP A 248 22.77 16.09 -5.26
N ASN A 249 23.18 15.99 -6.53
CA ASN A 249 24.57 16.11 -6.97
C ASN A 249 25.53 15.13 -6.27
N ARG A 250 25.03 13.97 -5.82
CA ARG A 250 25.84 12.92 -5.18
C ARG A 250 25.96 11.66 -6.02
N LEU A 251 27.14 11.05 -5.99
CA LEU A 251 27.42 9.77 -6.66
C LEU A 251 26.98 8.54 -5.84
N ASP A 252 26.36 8.74 -4.69
CA ASP A 252 25.66 7.70 -3.93
C ASP A 252 24.62 7.00 -4.81
N TRP A 253 23.95 7.78 -5.68
CA TRP A 253 23.21 7.28 -6.83
C TRP A 253 23.78 7.87 -8.13
N GLY A 254 24.65 7.10 -8.77
CA GLY A 254 25.32 7.47 -10.02
C GLY A 254 24.66 6.86 -11.25
N ALA A 255 24.84 7.49 -12.41
CA ALA A 255 24.39 6.95 -13.69
C ALA A 255 25.36 7.23 -14.83
N CYS A 256 25.48 6.27 -15.74
CA CYS A 256 26.16 6.38 -17.03
C CYS A 256 25.12 6.24 -18.15
N PHE A 257 24.74 7.35 -18.78
CA PHE A 257 23.70 7.36 -19.80
C PHE A 257 24.24 6.95 -21.16
N LEU A 258 23.61 5.95 -21.79
CA LEU A 258 23.79 5.61 -23.21
C LEU A 258 22.81 6.43 -24.07
N TRP A 259 21.57 6.59 -23.60
CA TRP A 259 20.57 7.50 -24.14
C TRP A 259 19.86 8.26 -23.02
N GLU A 260 19.63 9.55 -23.20
CA GLU A 260 18.89 10.40 -22.27
C GLU A 260 17.82 11.17 -23.04
N TYR A 261 16.54 10.87 -22.77
CA TYR A 261 15.39 11.49 -23.46
C TYR A 261 15.45 11.42 -25.00
N GLY A 262 15.92 10.29 -25.53
CA GLY A 262 16.08 10.04 -26.96
C GLY A 262 17.41 10.52 -27.56
N GLU A 263 18.21 11.29 -26.82
CA GLU A 263 19.52 11.77 -27.28
C GLU A 263 20.63 10.74 -26.98
N PRO A 264 21.41 10.30 -27.99
CA PRO A 264 22.50 9.34 -27.78
C PRO A 264 23.73 10.01 -27.15
N ASN A 265 24.38 9.31 -26.22
CA ASN A 265 25.67 9.68 -25.67
C ASN A 265 26.79 8.94 -26.41
N GLN A 266 27.24 9.49 -27.54
CA GLN A 266 28.20 8.82 -28.42
C GLN A 266 29.50 8.38 -27.72
N PRO A 267 30.16 9.20 -26.87
CA PRO A 267 31.34 8.75 -26.13
C PRO A 267 31.14 7.50 -25.26
N VAL A 268 29.95 7.34 -24.66
CA VAL A 268 29.63 6.14 -23.87
C VAL A 268 29.28 4.97 -24.78
N LEU A 269 28.54 5.20 -25.87
CA LEU A 269 28.18 4.19 -26.85
C LEU A 269 29.42 3.57 -27.53
N ASP A 270 30.42 4.39 -27.86
CA ASP A 270 31.69 3.93 -28.45
C ASP A 270 32.44 2.98 -27.52
N ARG A 271 32.26 3.14 -26.19
CA ARG A 271 32.83 2.26 -25.15
C ARG A 271 31.96 1.05 -24.82
N CYS A 272 30.68 1.06 -25.23
CA CYS A 272 29.70 0.02 -24.90
C CYS A 272 29.02 -0.57 -26.16
N PRO A 273 29.78 -1.03 -27.17
CA PRO A 273 29.21 -1.49 -28.44
C PRO A 273 28.29 -2.71 -28.30
N SER A 274 28.58 -3.63 -27.37
CA SER A 274 27.76 -4.81 -27.11
C SER A 274 26.44 -4.43 -26.45
N THR A 275 26.49 -3.52 -25.47
CA THR A 275 25.29 -2.97 -24.82
C THR A 275 24.43 -2.22 -25.83
N ALA A 276 25.03 -1.39 -26.69
CA ALA A 276 24.31 -0.68 -27.75
C ALA A 276 23.64 -1.66 -28.74
N ALA A 277 24.32 -2.73 -29.14
CA ALA A 277 23.75 -3.75 -30.03
C ALA A 277 22.60 -4.51 -29.36
N ALA A 278 22.73 -4.86 -28.08
CA ALA A 278 21.68 -5.53 -27.31
C ALA A 278 20.42 -4.64 -27.19
N LEU A 279 20.60 -3.36 -26.85
CA LEU A 279 19.50 -2.39 -26.77
C LEU A 279 18.87 -2.07 -28.14
N ALA A 280 19.64 -2.16 -29.23
CA ALA A 280 19.08 -2.01 -30.58
C ALA A 280 18.16 -3.18 -30.98
N ALA A 281 18.35 -4.35 -30.38
CA ALA A 281 17.56 -5.56 -30.66
C ALA A 281 16.24 -5.62 -29.87
N VAL A 282 16.07 -4.83 -28.81
CA VAL A 282 14.82 -4.80 -28.03
C VAL A 282 13.74 -3.95 -28.73
N PRO A 283 12.44 -4.26 -28.55
CA PRO A 283 11.33 -3.44 -29.08
C PRO A 283 11.12 -2.18 -28.22
N GLY A 284 12.14 -1.33 -28.17
CA GLY A 284 12.19 -0.11 -27.34
C GLY A 284 11.11 0.92 -27.66
N ALA A 285 10.83 1.78 -26.69
CA ALA A 285 10.00 2.97 -26.93
C ALA A 285 10.83 4.04 -27.66
N ARG A 286 10.22 4.69 -28.64
CA ARG A 286 10.83 5.80 -29.39
C ARG A 286 9.84 6.93 -29.45
N ILE A 287 10.03 7.91 -28.58
CA ILE A 287 9.19 9.10 -28.47
C ILE A 287 10.14 10.29 -28.58
N PRO A 288 10.06 11.09 -29.66
CA PRO A 288 10.97 12.22 -29.86
C PRO A 288 11.10 13.11 -28.62
N GLY A 289 12.34 13.35 -28.20
CA GLY A 289 12.69 14.18 -27.04
C GLY A 289 12.32 13.61 -25.66
N ARG A 290 11.90 12.34 -25.57
CA ARG A 290 11.45 11.69 -24.33
C ARG A 290 11.98 10.26 -24.14
N SER A 291 12.10 9.48 -25.22
CA SER A 291 12.48 8.07 -25.18
C SER A 291 13.19 7.67 -26.49
N PRO A 292 14.22 6.80 -26.48
CA PRO A 292 14.64 5.94 -25.37
C PRO A 292 15.39 6.68 -24.26
N SER A 293 15.27 6.17 -23.05
CA SER A 293 16.22 6.41 -21.97
C SER A 293 16.85 5.08 -21.59
N ALA A 294 18.18 5.00 -21.64
CA ALA A 294 18.92 3.80 -21.27
C ALA A 294 20.25 4.18 -20.62
N PHE A 295 20.52 3.60 -19.45
CA PHE A 295 21.66 3.98 -18.63
C PHE A 295 22.06 2.85 -17.67
N PHE A 296 23.35 2.77 -17.34
CA PHE A 296 23.79 2.04 -16.17
C PHE A 296 23.47 2.86 -14.93
N SER A 297 22.85 2.23 -13.93
CA SER A 297 22.49 2.83 -12.65
C SER A 297 23.29 2.18 -11.54
N MET A 298 24.01 2.99 -10.78
CA MET A 298 24.92 2.58 -9.72
C MET A 298 24.43 3.10 -8.38
N LEU A 299 24.28 2.19 -7.42
CA LEU A 299 23.86 2.50 -6.06
C LEU A 299 24.96 2.08 -5.09
N LYS A 300 25.59 3.05 -4.43
CA LYS A 300 26.69 2.81 -3.48
C LYS A 300 26.22 2.01 -2.25
N PRO A 301 27.18 1.41 -1.51
CA PRO A 301 26.92 0.82 -0.20
C PRO A 301 26.08 1.71 0.70
N HIS A 302 25.21 1.12 1.51
CA HIS A 302 24.40 1.80 2.52
C HIS A 302 23.55 2.96 1.99
N THR A 303 23.10 2.88 0.73
CA THR A 303 22.32 3.93 0.06
C THR A 303 20.89 3.48 -0.20
N ARG A 304 19.93 4.39 0.01
CA ARG A 304 18.51 4.19 -0.30
C ARG A 304 17.99 5.26 -1.24
N ILE A 305 17.22 4.83 -2.22
CA ILE A 305 16.38 5.66 -3.07
C ILE A 305 14.99 5.66 -2.44
N PRO A 306 14.46 6.81 -2.00
CA PRO A 306 13.18 6.86 -1.29
C PRO A 306 12.01 6.44 -2.20
N PRO A 307 10.84 6.09 -1.62
CA PRO A 307 9.61 5.86 -2.39
C PRO A 307 9.27 7.04 -3.30
N HIS A 308 9.08 6.77 -4.59
CA HIS A 308 8.77 7.77 -5.61
C HIS A 308 8.01 7.15 -6.79
N THR A 309 7.57 8.00 -7.73
CA THR A 309 6.90 7.58 -8.96
C THR A 309 7.48 8.25 -10.20
N GLY A 310 7.28 7.59 -11.33
CA GLY A 310 7.70 8.00 -12.66
C GLY A 310 6.75 8.93 -13.38
N VAL A 311 7.10 9.26 -14.61
CA VAL A 311 6.45 10.31 -15.39
C VAL A 311 5.19 9.83 -16.11
N THR A 312 5.20 8.63 -16.68
CA THR A 312 4.11 8.15 -17.55
C THR A 312 3.96 6.63 -17.52
N ASN A 313 2.72 6.15 -17.48
CA ASN A 313 2.41 4.71 -17.50
C ASN A 313 2.42 4.12 -18.93
N THR A 314 2.77 4.91 -19.94
CA THR A 314 2.86 4.45 -21.35
C THR A 314 4.12 3.65 -21.65
N ARG A 315 5.03 3.54 -20.68
CA ARG A 315 6.28 2.78 -20.77
C ARG A 315 6.34 1.74 -19.66
N ALA A 316 7.08 0.67 -19.91
CA ALA A 316 7.58 -0.22 -18.87
C ALA A 316 9.06 0.06 -18.69
N ILE A 317 9.52 0.10 -17.44
CA ILE A 317 10.94 0.23 -17.12
C ILE A 317 11.51 -1.17 -16.90
N VAL A 318 12.58 -1.48 -17.62
CA VAL A 318 13.27 -2.76 -17.55
C VAL A 318 14.56 -2.59 -16.79
N HIS A 319 14.78 -3.44 -15.80
CA HIS A 319 16.05 -3.58 -15.11
C HIS A 319 16.69 -4.91 -15.48
N LEU A 320 17.91 -4.85 -16.02
CA LEU A 320 18.81 -5.99 -16.14
C LEU A 320 19.89 -5.89 -15.05
N PRO A 321 19.88 -6.77 -14.04
CA PRO A 321 20.84 -6.67 -12.94
C PRO A 321 22.22 -7.19 -13.36
N LEU A 322 23.30 -6.44 -13.05
CA LEU A 322 24.66 -6.72 -13.53
C LEU A 322 25.66 -7.01 -12.41
N ILE A 323 25.54 -6.28 -11.29
CA ILE A 323 26.35 -6.45 -10.08
C ILE A 323 25.39 -6.31 -8.91
N VAL A 324 25.12 -7.40 -8.20
CA VAL A 324 24.05 -7.45 -7.18
C VAL A 324 24.53 -8.16 -5.91
N PRO A 325 25.17 -7.42 -4.98
CA PRO A 325 25.56 -7.97 -3.69
C PRO A 325 24.32 -8.30 -2.82
N PRO A 326 24.47 -9.22 -1.84
CA PRO A 326 23.38 -9.56 -0.93
C PRO A 326 22.94 -8.34 -0.10
N GLY A 327 21.68 -8.28 0.30
CA GLY A 327 21.13 -7.13 1.05
C GLY A 327 20.68 -5.95 0.16
N CYS A 328 20.77 -6.09 -1.16
CA CYS A 328 20.10 -5.19 -2.10
C CYS A 328 18.65 -5.60 -2.32
N GLY A 329 17.75 -4.62 -2.50
CA GLY A 329 16.36 -4.90 -2.85
C GLY A 329 15.68 -3.79 -3.65
N PHE A 330 14.50 -4.12 -4.16
CA PHE A 330 13.65 -3.26 -4.96
C PHE A 330 12.18 -3.57 -4.71
N ARG A 331 11.38 -2.55 -4.38
CA ARG A 331 9.94 -2.69 -4.17
C ARG A 331 9.20 -1.85 -5.18
N VAL A 332 8.13 -2.40 -5.76
CA VAL A 332 7.14 -1.67 -6.56
C VAL A 332 5.77 -1.99 -5.98
N GLY A 333 5.03 -0.97 -5.56
CA GLY A 333 3.77 -1.14 -4.86
C GLY A 333 3.91 -2.04 -3.63
N GLY A 334 3.09 -3.09 -3.53
CA GLY A 334 3.16 -4.04 -2.43
C GLY A 334 4.10 -5.23 -2.67
N GLU A 335 4.77 -5.33 -3.82
CA GLU A 335 5.66 -6.44 -4.16
C GLU A 335 7.13 -6.02 -4.01
N THR A 336 7.93 -6.85 -3.34
CA THR A 336 9.38 -6.68 -3.24
C THR A 336 10.05 -7.83 -3.97
N ARG A 337 10.94 -7.52 -4.93
CA ARG A 337 11.75 -8.50 -5.63
C ARG A 337 13.19 -8.43 -5.14
N SER A 338 13.78 -9.60 -4.94
CA SER A 338 15.22 -9.74 -4.79
C SER A 338 15.88 -9.61 -6.15
N TRP A 339 17.09 -9.09 -6.18
CA TRP A 339 17.88 -9.02 -7.40
C TRP A 339 18.51 -10.39 -7.71
N GLU A 340 18.53 -10.76 -8.98
CA GLU A 340 19.27 -11.91 -9.49
C GLU A 340 20.10 -11.43 -10.69
N GLU A 341 21.41 -11.68 -10.67
CA GLU A 341 22.30 -11.24 -11.74
C GLU A 341 21.90 -11.88 -13.06
N GLY A 342 21.73 -11.05 -14.10
CA GLY A 342 21.38 -11.52 -15.44
C GLY A 342 19.92 -11.92 -15.63
N THR A 343 19.06 -11.75 -14.62
CA THR A 343 17.61 -12.00 -14.76
C THR A 343 16.86 -10.67 -14.83
N ALA A 344 16.37 -10.32 -16.01
CA ALA A 344 15.66 -9.07 -16.24
C ALA A 344 14.23 -9.13 -15.72
N PHE A 345 13.73 -7.97 -15.28
CA PHE A 345 12.31 -7.76 -15.01
C PHE A 345 11.85 -6.39 -15.50
N ALA A 346 10.55 -6.25 -15.73
CA ALA A 346 9.91 -4.99 -16.06
C ALA A 346 8.85 -4.60 -15.02
N PHE A 347 8.70 -3.31 -14.80
CA PHE A 347 7.72 -2.75 -13.87
C PHE A 347 7.16 -1.41 -14.38
N ASP A 348 6.04 -1.00 -13.81
CA ASP A 348 5.45 0.32 -14.04
C ASP A 348 6.03 1.31 -13.03
N ASP A 349 6.93 2.20 -13.47
CA ASP A 349 7.56 3.18 -12.59
C ASP A 349 6.59 4.22 -12.04
N THR A 350 5.38 4.35 -12.60
CA THR A 350 4.36 5.26 -12.04
C THR A 350 3.67 4.71 -10.81
N ILE A 351 3.89 3.43 -10.47
CA ILE A 351 3.51 2.89 -9.17
C ILE A 351 4.64 3.18 -8.19
N GLU A 352 4.29 3.58 -6.96
CA GLU A 352 5.27 3.91 -5.92
C GLU A 352 6.32 2.80 -5.78
N HIS A 353 7.58 3.15 -5.98
CA HIS A 353 8.69 2.20 -5.92
C HIS A 353 9.90 2.80 -5.21
N GLU A 354 10.74 1.93 -4.66
CA GLU A 354 11.95 2.29 -3.94
C GLU A 354 13.04 1.23 -4.14
N ALA A 355 14.29 1.61 -3.85
CA ALA A 355 15.44 0.74 -4.05
C ALA A 355 16.46 0.95 -2.93
N TRP A 356 17.12 -0.11 -2.50
CA TRP A 356 18.17 -0.02 -1.48
C TRP A 356 19.37 -0.91 -1.78
N ASN A 357 20.50 -0.51 -1.22
CA ASN A 357 21.72 -1.28 -1.11
C ASN A 357 22.18 -1.22 0.35
N ASP A 358 21.85 -2.25 1.13
CA ASP A 358 22.29 -2.36 2.54
C ASP A 358 23.62 -3.17 2.65
N SER A 359 24.29 -3.42 1.52
CA SER A 359 25.56 -4.16 1.46
C SER A 359 26.77 -3.22 1.58
N ASP A 360 27.97 -3.81 1.70
CA ASP A 360 29.25 -3.09 1.68
C ASP A 360 29.82 -2.91 0.26
N ASP A 361 29.16 -3.45 -0.75
CA ASP A 361 29.61 -3.45 -2.14
C ASP A 361 28.70 -2.61 -3.06
N LEU A 362 29.22 -2.21 -4.22
CA LEU A 362 28.44 -1.48 -5.22
C LEU A 362 27.36 -2.37 -5.83
N ARG A 363 26.14 -1.84 -5.98
CA ARG A 363 25.10 -2.45 -6.82
C ARG A 363 24.98 -1.70 -8.13
N ALA A 364 24.93 -2.42 -9.25
CA ALA A 364 24.77 -1.84 -10.57
C ALA A 364 23.80 -2.64 -11.46
N VAL A 365 22.95 -1.92 -12.17
CA VAL A 365 21.95 -2.48 -13.10
C VAL A 365 21.92 -1.67 -14.39
N LEU A 366 21.58 -2.30 -15.51
CA LEU A 366 21.20 -1.60 -16.74
C LEU A 366 19.70 -1.30 -16.68
N ILE A 367 19.34 -0.02 -16.85
CA ILE A 367 17.96 0.46 -16.88
C ILE A 367 17.65 0.93 -18.30
N PHE A 368 16.52 0.53 -18.86
CA PHE A 368 16.02 1.05 -20.12
C PHE A 368 14.50 0.99 -20.22
N ASP A 369 13.91 1.81 -21.09
CA ASP A 369 12.47 1.87 -21.29
C ASP A 369 12.00 1.14 -22.57
N VAL A 370 10.85 0.48 -22.44
CA VAL A 370 10.10 -0.11 -23.57
C VAL A 370 8.65 0.35 -23.50
N TRP A 371 7.89 0.12 -24.57
CA TRP A 371 6.45 0.41 -24.54
C TRP A 371 5.76 -0.39 -23.43
N ASN A 372 4.79 0.21 -22.74
CA ASN A 372 3.91 -0.56 -21.85
C ASN A 372 3.29 -1.72 -22.66
N PRO A 373 3.40 -2.97 -22.17
CA PRO A 373 3.03 -4.14 -22.96
C PRO A 373 1.53 -4.23 -23.29
N HIS A 374 0.69 -3.54 -22.52
CA HIS A 374 -0.75 -3.50 -22.76
C HIS A 374 -1.17 -2.52 -23.86
N MET A 375 -0.25 -1.67 -24.32
CA MET A 375 -0.53 -0.73 -25.42
C MET A 375 -0.43 -1.41 -26.78
N THR A 376 -1.49 -1.31 -27.56
CA THR A 376 -1.50 -1.73 -28.97
C THR A 376 -0.69 -0.78 -29.85
N ALA A 377 -0.29 -1.23 -31.03
CA ALA A 377 0.45 -0.40 -31.99
C ALA A 377 -0.30 0.89 -32.38
N ARG A 378 -1.64 0.86 -32.42
CA ARG A 378 -2.46 2.03 -32.75
C ARG A 378 -2.50 3.06 -31.62
N GLU A 379 -2.52 2.60 -30.38
CA GLU A 379 -2.46 3.48 -29.21
C GLU A 379 -1.09 4.13 -29.06
N ARG A 380 -0.01 3.40 -29.41
CA ARG A 380 1.34 3.98 -29.51
C ARG A 380 1.41 5.07 -30.57
N ASP A 381 0.84 4.85 -31.76
CA ASP A 381 0.75 5.88 -32.82
C ASP A 381 -0.07 7.10 -32.37
N LEU A 382 -1.19 6.89 -31.69
CA LEU A 382 -1.99 7.98 -31.12
C LEU A 382 -1.17 8.82 -30.13
N LEU A 383 -0.44 8.17 -29.23
CA LEU A 383 0.41 8.85 -28.25
C LEU A 383 1.51 9.68 -28.94
N LEU A 384 2.15 9.14 -29.98
CA LEU A 384 3.14 9.86 -30.76
C LEU A 384 2.54 11.11 -31.43
N ARG A 385 1.35 10.99 -32.03
CA ARG A 385 0.62 12.12 -32.62
C ARG A 385 0.22 13.16 -31.57
N TYR A 386 -0.18 12.71 -30.39
CA TYR A 386 -0.52 13.58 -29.27
C TYR A 386 0.70 14.42 -28.85
N PHE A 387 1.84 13.79 -28.58
CA PHE A 387 3.06 14.52 -28.21
C PHE A 387 3.53 15.47 -29.32
N ALA A 388 3.55 15.01 -30.57
CA ALA A 388 3.93 15.87 -31.70
C ALA A 388 3.00 17.09 -31.84
N SER A 389 1.69 16.90 -31.64
CA SER A 389 0.71 17.99 -31.73
C SER A 389 0.81 18.95 -30.55
N ALA A 390 1.04 18.42 -29.34
CA ALA A 390 1.24 19.22 -28.14
C ALA A 390 2.52 20.06 -28.22
N ASP A 391 3.63 19.46 -28.64
CA ASP A 391 4.92 20.16 -28.81
C ASP A 391 4.81 21.25 -29.88
N ALA A 392 4.12 20.97 -31.00
CA ALA A 392 3.87 21.96 -32.05
C ALA A 392 2.97 23.14 -31.60
N SER A 393 2.19 22.97 -30.52
CA SER A 393 1.35 24.04 -29.98
C SER A 393 2.14 25.13 -29.22
N GLY A 394 3.41 24.88 -28.91
CA GLY A 394 4.26 25.76 -28.09
C GLY A 394 4.09 25.57 -26.58
N TYR A 395 3.09 24.80 -26.13
CA TYR A 395 2.93 24.35 -24.74
C TYR A 395 3.54 22.96 -24.59
N ALA A 396 4.87 22.90 -24.49
CA ALA A 396 5.60 21.64 -24.39
C ALA A 396 5.16 20.84 -23.16
N ILE A 397 4.83 19.57 -23.36
CA ILE A 397 4.56 18.65 -22.24
C ILE A 397 5.91 18.31 -21.59
N PRO A 398 6.05 18.42 -20.26
CA PRO A 398 7.27 18.03 -19.56
C PRO A 398 7.80 16.65 -19.99
N ARG A 399 9.13 16.54 -20.04
CA ARG A 399 9.84 15.33 -20.48
C ARG A 399 9.83 14.23 -19.44
#